data_AF-A0A7K2X206-F1
#
_entry.id   AF-A0A7K2X206-F1
#
_cell.length_a   1.000
_cell.length_b   1.000
_cell.length_c   1.000
_cell.angle_alpha   90.00
_cell.angle_beta   90.00
_cell.angle_gamma   90.00
#
_symmetry.space_group_name_H-M   'P 1'
#
loop_
_entity.id
_entity.type
_entity.pdbx_description
1 polymer ?
#
loop_
_entity_poly.entity_id
_entity_poly.type
_entity_poly.pdbx_seq_one_letter_code
_entity_poly.pdbx_strand_id
1 'polypeptide(L)'
;LAEFDARYTQDGDGVHGARATAAAVAAALGGATVEESVGAALAELPPATEIGRNARHAVELARTADSAFALVPLLEHQIVDHVYSYGVAAAETVPVALALALAARGETTAAVPAAACL
;
A
#
# COMPACT_ATOMS: atom_id res chain seq x y z
N LEU A 1 -10.70 -9.58 12.63
CA LEU A 1 -9.63 -10.50 13.09
C LEU A 1 -8.26 -9.83 13.00
N ALA A 2 -7.88 -9.24 11.86
CA ALA A 2 -6.58 -8.56 11.70
C ALA A 2 -6.28 -7.50 12.77
N GLU A 3 -7.25 -6.68 13.14
CA GLU A 3 -7.07 -5.68 14.20
C GLU A 3 -6.78 -6.28 15.58
N PHE A 4 -7.45 -7.38 15.94
CA PHE A 4 -7.26 -8.03 17.23
C PHE A 4 -5.83 -8.57 17.37
N ASP A 5 -5.32 -9.17 16.30
CA ASP A 5 -3.94 -9.69 16.24
C ASP A 5 -2.91 -8.55 16.24
N ALA A 6 -3.11 -7.53 15.39
CA ALA A 6 -2.16 -6.44 15.22
C ALA A 6 -1.95 -5.61 16.49
N ARG A 7 -3.01 -5.36 17.29
CA ARG A 7 -2.92 -4.54 18.51
C ARG A 7 -1.99 -5.09 19.59
N TYR A 8 -1.53 -6.35 19.49
CA TYR A 8 -0.56 -6.91 20.43
C TYR A 8 0.87 -6.38 20.23
N THR A 9 1.23 -5.99 19.01
CA THR A 9 2.58 -5.53 18.66
C THR A 9 2.62 -4.20 17.93
N GLN A 10 1.45 -3.68 17.55
CA GLN A 10 1.30 -2.45 16.77
C GLN A 10 0.25 -1.53 17.39
N ASP A 11 0.37 -0.24 17.10
CA ASP A 11 -0.66 0.77 17.37
C ASP A 11 -0.80 1.70 16.15
N GLY A 12 -1.87 2.49 16.11
CA GLY A 12 -2.13 3.48 15.06
C GLY A 12 -2.03 2.89 13.65
N ASP A 13 -1.10 3.43 12.86
CA ASP A 13 -0.91 3.08 11.46
C ASP A 13 -0.54 1.61 11.23
N GLY A 14 0.10 0.94 12.19
CA GLY A 14 0.36 -0.49 12.10
C GLY A 14 -0.93 -1.32 12.15
N VAL A 15 -1.89 -0.93 12.99
CA VAL A 15 -3.20 -1.60 13.09
C VAL A 15 -4.06 -1.27 11.86
N HIS A 16 -4.05 -0.01 11.40
CA HIS A 16 -4.73 0.38 10.17
C HIS A 16 -4.17 -0.35 8.94
N GLY A 17 -2.85 -0.46 8.84
CA GLY A 17 -2.17 -1.19 7.77
C GLY A 17 -2.54 -2.67 7.75
N ALA A 18 -2.57 -3.32 8.91
CA ALA A 18 -2.98 -4.73 9.01
C ALA A 18 -4.43 -4.93 8.53
N ARG A 19 -5.35 -4.03 8.91
CA ARG A 19 -6.75 -4.08 8.44
C ARG A 19 -6.87 -3.86 6.94
N ALA A 20 -6.17 -2.86 6.41
CA ALA A 20 -6.18 -2.55 4.98
C ALA A 20 -5.64 -3.71 4.13
N THR A 21 -4.50 -4.29 4.51
CA THR A 21 -3.94 -5.48 3.83
C THR A 21 -4.92 -6.65 3.89
N ALA A 22 -5.52 -6.91 5.05
CA ALA A 22 -6.50 -7.99 5.18
C ALA A 22 -7.74 -7.76 4.30
N ALA A 23 -8.24 -6.52 4.20
CA ALA A 23 -9.37 -6.17 3.34
C ALA A 23 -9.05 -6.35 1.85
N ALA A 24 -7.88 -5.90 1.39
CA ALA A 24 -7.44 -6.13 0.00
C ALA A 24 -7.32 -7.61 -0.32
N VAL A 25 -6.66 -8.40 0.54
CA VAL A 25 -6.50 -9.84 0.33
C VAL A 25 -7.85 -10.57 0.34
N ALA A 26 -8.75 -10.23 1.27
CA ALA A 26 -10.07 -10.82 1.32
C ALA A 26 -10.90 -10.50 0.07
N ALA A 27 -10.84 -9.26 -0.43
CA ALA A 27 -11.50 -8.87 -1.67
C ALA A 27 -10.94 -9.65 -2.88
N ALA A 28 -9.61 -9.71 -3.02
CA ALA A 28 -8.96 -10.44 -4.11
C ALA A 28 -9.31 -11.94 -4.09
N LEU A 29 -9.29 -12.59 -2.91
CA LEU A 29 -9.73 -13.98 -2.75
C LEU A 29 -11.21 -14.18 -3.05
N GLY A 30 -12.02 -13.14 -2.87
CA GLY A 30 -13.43 -13.09 -3.26
C GLY A 30 -13.65 -12.85 -4.76
N GLY A 31 -12.60 -12.71 -5.57
CA GLY A 31 -12.67 -12.49 -7.01
C GLY A 31 -12.73 -11.02 -7.43
N ALA A 32 -12.48 -10.08 -6.52
CA ALA A 32 -12.40 -8.67 -6.85
C ALA A 32 -11.20 -8.37 -7.77
N THR A 33 -11.34 -7.35 -8.61
CA THR A 33 -10.24 -6.76 -9.38
C THR A 33 -9.18 -6.13 -8.46
N VAL A 34 -8.02 -5.77 -9.01
CA VAL A 34 -6.98 -5.11 -8.21
C VAL A 34 -7.44 -3.72 -7.77
N GLU A 35 -8.19 -3.00 -8.60
CA GLU A 35 -8.78 -1.70 -8.29
C GLU A 35 -9.76 -1.79 -7.12
N GLU A 36 -10.65 -2.78 -7.16
CA GLU A 36 -11.62 -3.04 -6.07
C GLU A 36 -10.91 -3.47 -4.78
N SER A 37 -9.87 -4.31 -4.89
CA SER A 37 -9.08 -4.75 -3.74
C SER A 37 -8.33 -3.58 -3.08
N VAL A 38 -7.73 -2.69 -3.88
CA VAL A 38 -7.12 -1.45 -3.38
C VAL A 38 -8.18 -0.53 -2.78
N GLY A 39 -9.36 -0.43 -3.39
CA GLY A 39 -10.49 0.32 -2.83
C GLY A 39 -10.93 -0.20 -1.46
N ALA A 40 -11.00 -1.52 -1.29
CA ALA A 40 -11.30 -2.16 -0.02
C ALA A 40 -10.24 -1.84 1.06
N ALA A 41 -8.95 -1.87 0.70
CA ALA A 41 -7.88 -1.43 1.60
C ALA A 41 -8.02 0.05 2.00
N LEU A 42 -8.25 0.94 1.03
CA LEU A 42 -8.39 2.39 1.31
C LEU A 42 -9.57 2.71 2.22
N ALA A 43 -10.64 1.91 2.19
CA ALA A 43 -11.79 2.06 3.08
C ALA A 43 -11.44 1.80 4.56
N GLU A 44 -10.40 1.02 4.83
CA GLU A 44 -9.91 0.72 6.18
C GLU A 44 -8.96 1.81 6.73
N LEU A 45 -8.54 2.76 5.90
CA LEU A 45 -7.53 3.77 6.23
C LEU A 45 -8.17 5.15 6.49
N PRO A 46 -8.24 5.61 7.75
CA PRO A 46 -8.81 6.92 8.09
C PRO A 46 -8.05 8.07 7.39
N PRO A 47 -8.72 9.05 6.77
CA PRO A 47 -8.04 10.11 6.00
C PRO A 47 -7.08 11.01 6.81
N ALA A 48 -7.31 11.12 8.13
CA ALA A 48 -6.53 11.99 8.99
C ALA A 48 -5.21 11.35 9.48
N THR A 49 -5.02 10.04 9.27
CA THR A 49 -3.77 9.36 9.65
C THR A 49 -2.72 9.51 8.54
N GLU A 50 -1.46 9.25 8.88
CA GLU A 50 -0.37 9.34 7.91
C GLU A 50 -0.50 8.25 6.84
N ILE A 51 -0.68 6.99 7.24
CA ILE A 51 -0.99 5.89 6.32
C ILE A 51 -2.19 6.20 5.40
N GLY A 52 -3.20 6.89 5.90
CA GLY A 52 -4.38 7.27 5.12
C GLY A 52 -4.09 8.35 4.08
N ARG A 53 -3.26 9.34 4.40
CA ARG A 53 -2.81 10.35 3.43
C ARG A 53 -1.88 9.73 2.39
N ASN A 54 -0.87 8.99 2.84
CA ASN A 54 0.14 8.37 1.99
C ASN A 54 -0.47 7.36 1.03
N ALA A 55 -1.41 6.51 1.49
CA ALA A 55 -2.07 5.53 0.61
C ALA A 55 -2.87 6.19 -0.53
N ARG A 56 -3.58 7.28 -0.25
CA ARG A 56 -4.33 8.01 -1.28
C ARG A 56 -3.39 8.69 -2.25
N HIS A 57 -2.35 9.35 -1.76
CA HIS A 57 -1.32 9.98 -2.58
C HIS A 57 -0.61 8.97 -3.49
N ALA A 58 -0.16 7.84 -2.93
CA ALA A 58 0.51 6.78 -3.68
C ALA A 58 -0.40 6.17 -4.77
N VAL A 59 -1.68 5.96 -4.47
CA VAL A 59 -2.68 5.48 -5.45
C VAL A 59 -2.94 6.51 -6.56
N GLU A 60 -2.94 7.81 -6.25
CA GLU A 60 -3.04 8.86 -7.26
C GLU A 60 -1.83 8.86 -8.20
N LEU A 61 -0.61 8.75 -7.66
CA LEU A 61 0.60 8.60 -8.47
C LEU A 61 0.52 7.37 -9.38
N ALA A 62 0.09 6.22 -8.84
CA ALA A 62 -0.03 4.97 -9.59
C ALA A 62 -0.99 5.05 -10.78
N ARG A 63 -2.10 5.80 -10.66
CA ARG A 63 -3.07 5.99 -11.76
C ARG A 63 -2.50 6.74 -12.95
N THR A 64 -1.45 7.53 -12.74
CA THR A 64 -0.79 8.33 -13.77
C THR A 64 0.53 7.75 -14.25
N ALA A 65 1.02 6.67 -13.63
CA ALA A 65 2.28 6.05 -13.97
C ALA A 65 2.15 5.12 -15.18
N ASP A 66 3.13 5.16 -16.08
CA ASP A 66 3.18 4.28 -17.26
C ASP A 66 3.39 2.81 -16.90
N SER A 67 4.05 2.53 -15.77
CA SER A 67 4.32 1.18 -15.27
C SER A 67 4.66 1.19 -13.78
N ALA A 68 4.60 0.02 -13.13
CA ALA A 68 5.06 -0.16 -11.75
C ALA A 68 6.53 0.25 -11.56
N PHE A 69 7.41 -0.03 -12.52
CA PHE A 69 8.82 0.36 -12.44
C PHE A 69 9.02 1.88 -12.57
N ALA A 70 8.25 2.53 -13.44
CA ALA A 70 8.30 3.99 -13.59
C ALA A 70 7.80 4.73 -12.33
N LEU A 71 7.00 4.06 -11.50
CA LEU A 71 6.45 4.60 -10.26
C LEU A 71 7.47 4.59 -9.10
N VAL A 72 8.45 3.69 -9.11
CA VAL A 72 9.47 3.51 -8.05
C VAL A 72 10.11 4.84 -7.59
N PRO A 73 10.73 5.65 -8.47
CA PRO A 73 11.40 6.88 -8.01
C PRO A 73 10.43 7.93 -7.42
N LEU A 74 9.15 7.90 -7.83
CA LEU A 74 8.14 8.80 -7.25
C LEU A 74 7.75 8.37 -5.84
N LEU A 75 7.60 7.06 -5.61
CA LEU A 75 7.31 6.51 -4.29
C LEU A 75 8.49 6.69 -3.33
N GLU A 76 9.70 6.45 -3.81
CA GLU A 76 10.93 6.70 -3.04
C GLU A 76 11.01 8.16 -2.58
N HIS A 77 10.74 9.11 -3.47
CA HIS A 77 10.89 10.53 -3.13
C HIS A 77 9.72 11.13 -2.33
N GLN A 78 8.50 10.60 -2.49
CA GLN A 78 7.28 11.25 -1.98
C GLN A 78 6.58 10.48 -0.87
N ILE A 79 6.93 9.22 -0.63
CA ILE A 79 6.27 8.37 0.36
C ILE A 79 7.25 7.83 1.40
N VAL A 80 8.42 7.35 0.98
CA VAL A 80 9.40 6.74 1.88
C VAL A 80 10.24 7.84 2.54
N ASP A 81 10.27 7.90 3.88
CA ASP A 81 11.17 8.82 4.59
C ASP A 81 12.54 8.15 4.82
N HIS A 82 13.60 8.78 4.34
CA HIS A 82 14.96 8.24 4.41
C HIS A 82 15.67 8.48 5.76
N VAL A 83 14.92 8.67 6.85
CA VAL A 83 15.51 8.65 8.20
C VAL A 83 16.18 7.29 8.49
N TYR A 84 15.72 6.23 7.84
CA TYR A 84 16.40 4.94 7.71
C TYR A 84 16.64 4.58 6.23
N SER A 85 17.62 3.73 5.94
CA SER A 85 18.00 3.36 4.55
C SER A 85 16.92 2.60 3.76
N TYR A 86 15.76 2.30 4.36
CA TYR A 86 14.58 1.72 3.73
C TYR A 86 13.34 1.99 4.58
N GLY A 87 12.18 2.12 3.93
CA GLY A 87 10.90 2.33 4.61
C GLY A 87 10.49 1.09 5.41
N VAL A 88 10.16 1.29 6.69
CA VAL A 88 9.72 0.21 7.59
C VAL A 88 8.36 0.51 8.20
N ALA A 89 7.92 1.76 8.16
CA ALA A 89 6.65 2.12 8.74
C ALA A 89 5.50 1.57 7.89
N ALA A 90 4.43 1.12 8.56
CA ALA A 90 3.20 0.74 7.87
C ALA A 90 2.63 1.92 7.04
N ALA A 91 2.87 3.15 7.51
CA ALA A 91 2.52 4.39 6.83
C ALA A 91 3.24 4.62 5.50
N GLU A 92 4.28 3.83 5.20
CA GLU A 92 5.07 3.91 3.96
C GLU A 92 4.85 2.64 3.13
N THR A 93 5.05 1.47 3.75
CA THR A 93 5.08 0.18 3.08
C THR A 93 3.73 -0.28 2.54
N VAL A 94 2.63 -0.03 3.28
CA VAL A 94 1.28 -0.37 2.80
C VAL A 94 0.86 0.51 1.62
N PRO A 95 1.01 1.85 1.66
CA PRO A 95 0.82 2.71 0.49
C PRO A 95 1.61 2.27 -0.75
N VAL A 96 2.90 1.97 -0.58
CA VAL A 96 3.77 1.48 -1.66
C VAL A 96 3.22 0.19 -2.28
N ALA A 97 2.84 -0.79 -1.45
CA ALA A 97 2.30 -2.06 -1.92
C ALA A 97 0.99 -1.88 -2.71
N LEU A 98 0.07 -1.05 -2.23
CA LEU A 98 -1.19 -0.75 -2.92
C LEU A 98 -0.95 -0.06 -4.26
N ALA A 99 -0.05 0.92 -4.30
CA ALA A 99 0.28 1.69 -5.50
C ALA A 99 0.95 0.81 -6.57
N LEU A 100 1.92 -0.02 -6.18
CA LEU A 100 2.59 -0.94 -7.11
C LEU A 100 1.67 -2.04 -7.63
N ALA A 101 0.79 -2.59 -6.78
CA ALA A 101 -0.22 -3.55 -7.23
C ALA A 101 -1.16 -2.93 -8.28
N LEU A 102 -1.60 -1.69 -8.05
CA LEU A 102 -2.45 -0.95 -8.99
C LEU A 102 -1.73 -0.62 -10.30
N ALA A 103 -0.51 -0.07 -10.24
CA ALA A 103 0.27 0.29 -11.43
C ALA A 103 0.68 -0.94 -12.26
N ALA A 104 0.85 -2.10 -11.60
CA ALA A 104 1.09 -3.38 -12.27
C ALA A 104 -0.19 -4.04 -12.80
N ARG A 105 -1.39 -3.49 -12.54
CA ARG A 105 -2.68 -4.11 -12.86
C ARG A 105 -2.81 -5.53 -12.30
N GLY A 106 -2.25 -5.77 -11.12
CA GLY A 106 -2.23 -7.09 -10.47
C GLY A 106 -1.19 -8.08 -11.01
N GLU A 107 -0.40 -7.72 -12.02
CA GLU A 107 0.65 -8.59 -12.56
C GLU A 107 1.83 -8.72 -11.59
N THR A 108 1.96 -9.89 -10.97
CA THR A 108 3.02 -10.16 -9.97
C THR A 108 4.43 -10.05 -10.56
N THR A 109 4.59 -10.39 -11.84
CA THR A 109 5.86 -10.28 -12.58
C THR A 109 6.32 -8.84 -12.78
N ALA A 110 5.41 -7.87 -12.68
CA ALA A 110 5.75 -6.44 -12.72
C ALA A 110 5.79 -5.84 -11.30
N ALA A 111 4.84 -6.18 -10.43
CA ALA A 111 4.72 -5.60 -9.10
C ALA A 111 5.88 -5.98 -8.17
N VAL A 112 6.26 -7.26 -8.11
CA VAL A 112 7.26 -7.76 -7.15
C VAL A 112 8.66 -7.22 -7.45
N PRO A 113 9.16 -7.24 -8.70
CA PRO A 113 10.45 -6.65 -9.01
C PRO A 113 10.53 -5.14 -8.73
N ALA A 114 9.46 -4.39 -9.01
CA ALA A 114 9.40 -2.97 -8.70
C ALA A 114 9.44 -2.71 -7.19
N ALA A 115 8.72 -3.52 -6.40
CA ALA A 115 8.73 -3.42 -4.94
C ALA A 115 10.11 -3.70 -4.33
N ALA A 116 10.90 -4.58 -4.94
CA ALA A 116 12.25 -4.90 -4.48
C ALA A 116 13.28 -3.77 -4.70
N CYS A 117 12.89 -2.69 -5.39
CA CYS A 117 13.74 -1.51 -5.60
C CYS A 117 13.52 -0.39 -4.56
N LEU A 118 12.60 -0.59 -3.61
CA LEU A 118 12.26 0.35 -2.52
C LEU A 118 12.69 -0.21 -1.16
#